data_AF-A0A7W5AB07-F1
#
_entry.id   AF-A0A7W5AB07-F1
#
_cell.length_a   1.000
_cell.length_b   1.000
_cell.length_c   1.000
_cell.angle_alpha   90.00
_cell.angle_beta   90.00
_cell.angle_gamma   90.00
#
_symmetry.space_group_name_H-M   'P 1'
#
loop_
_entity.id
_entity.type
_entity.pdbx_description
1 polymer ?
#
loop_
_entity_poly.entity_id
_entity_poly.type
_entity_poly.pdbx_seq_one_letter_code
_entity_poly.pdbx_strand_id
1 'polypeptide(L)'
;MHALLTLPKLVYRGMVWLANSPKTLLLSYSMLIIICGTLYHHFEERTIGDSIWWAVVTASTVGYGDISPATWQARVMAGILISVMVLLVIPLITAHFASRLIVDNDAFRHEEQEELKANLRRVRTLLEEMAARQGVVTSEGSADPPAASSGPADSGPPRP
;
A
#
# COMPACT_ATOMS: atom_id res chain seq x y z
N MET A 1 0.29 20.40 20.26
CA MET A 1 -0.32 20.26 18.91
C MET A 1 0.47 19.34 17.95
N HIS A 2 1.80 19.23 18.03
CA HIS A 2 2.59 18.34 17.14
C HIS A 2 2.46 16.81 17.41
N ALA A 3 2.17 16.39 18.65
CA ALA A 3 2.00 14.98 18.99
C ALA A 3 0.76 14.32 18.34
N LEU A 4 -0.29 15.10 18.07
CA LEU A 4 -1.54 14.58 17.52
C LEU A 4 -1.43 14.24 16.01
N LEU A 5 -0.55 14.94 15.28
CA LEU A 5 -0.32 14.74 13.84
C LEU A 5 0.78 13.72 13.51
N THR A 6 1.58 13.30 14.50
CA THR A 6 2.66 12.31 14.31
C THR A 6 2.16 10.87 14.48
N LEU A 7 1.11 10.65 15.29
CA LEU A 7 0.44 9.36 15.46
C LEU A 7 0.01 8.69 14.14
N PRO A 8 -0.76 9.36 13.25
CA PRO A 8 -1.17 8.74 11.98
C PRO A 8 0.02 8.44 11.05
N LYS A 9 1.07 9.29 11.07
CA LYS A 9 2.29 9.04 10.29
C LYS A 9 3.12 7.89 10.85
N LEU A 10 3.15 7.71 12.17
CA LEU A 10 3.86 6.61 12.83
C LEU A 10 3.17 5.28 12.53
N VAL A 11 1.84 5.24 12.60
CA VAL A 11 1.03 4.06 12.25
C VAL A 11 1.21 3.71 10.77
N TYR A 12 1.13 4.70 9.87
CA TYR A 12 1.36 4.49 8.44
C TYR A 12 2.77 3.93 8.16
N ARG A 13 3.82 4.52 8.77
CA ARG A 13 5.20 4.05 8.60
C ARG A 13 5.41 2.65 9.18
N GLY A 14 4.81 2.34 10.32
CA GLY A 14 4.84 1.01 10.91
C GLY A 14 4.15 -0.03 10.03
N MET A 15 2.98 0.31 9.47
CA MET A 15 2.23 -0.56 8.56
C MET A 15 2.96 -0.79 7.23
N VAL A 16 3.55 0.25 6.65
CA VAL A 16 4.37 0.15 5.44
C VAL A 16 5.64 -0.66 5.71
N TRP A 17 6.33 -0.41 6.82
CA TRP A 17 7.50 -1.19 7.21
C TRP A 17 7.16 -2.67 7.39
N LEU A 18 6.02 -2.97 8.03
CA LEU A 18 5.55 -4.32 8.24
C LEU A 18 5.26 -5.04 6.91
N ALA A 19 4.61 -4.36 5.97
CA ALA A 19 4.28 -4.89 4.65
C ALA A 19 5.51 -5.03 3.72
N ASN A 20 6.59 -4.29 3.98
CA ASN A 20 7.75 -4.21 3.08
C ASN A 20 8.70 -5.42 3.18
N SER A 21 8.49 -6.36 4.12
CA SER A 21 9.34 -7.55 4.24
C SER A 21 8.55 -8.81 4.62
N PRO A 22 8.73 -9.94 3.91
CA PRO A 22 8.03 -11.19 4.27
C PRO A 22 8.42 -11.71 5.66
N LYS A 23 9.67 -11.47 6.09
CA LYS A 23 10.15 -11.85 7.42
C LYS A 23 9.43 -11.07 8.54
N THR A 24 9.13 -9.79 8.33
CA THR A 24 8.42 -8.98 9.33
C THR A 24 6.96 -9.39 9.44
N LEU A 25 6.31 -9.74 8.32
CA LEU A 25 4.97 -10.34 8.33
C LEU A 25 4.93 -11.63 9.16
N LEU A 26 5.84 -12.58 8.87
CA LEU A 26 5.94 -13.84 9.61
C LEU A 26 6.17 -13.61 11.11
N LEU A 27 7.13 -12.75 11.48
CA LEU A 27 7.45 -12.47 12.87
C LEU A 27 6.29 -11.80 13.60
N SER A 28 5.61 -10.86 12.96
CA SER A 28 4.43 -10.20 13.55
C SER A 28 3.25 -11.15 13.73
N TYR A 29 3.04 -12.08 12.79
CA TYR A 29 2.02 -13.11 12.90
C TYR A 29 2.31 -14.05 14.08
N SER A 30 3.53 -14.58 14.17
CA SER A 30 3.94 -15.42 15.30
C SER A 30 3.85 -14.69 16.65
N MET A 31 4.25 -13.41 16.69
CA MET A 31 4.13 -12.58 17.88
C MET A 31 2.67 -12.41 18.29
N LEU A 32 1.75 -12.19 17.33
CA LEU A 32 0.32 -12.10 17.61
C LEU A 32 -0.24 -13.42 18.17
N ILE A 33 0.16 -14.58 17.62
CA ILE A 33 -0.25 -15.90 18.14
C ILE A 33 0.16 -16.05 19.61
N ILE A 34 1.42 -15.71 19.94
CA ILE A 34 1.93 -15.84 21.31
C ILE A 34 1.18 -14.91 22.26
N ILE A 35 0.95 -13.66 21.85
CA ILE A 35 0.23 -12.67 22.66
C ILE A 35 -1.22 -13.13 22.90
N CYS A 36 -1.95 -13.49 21.85
CA CYS A 36 -3.34 -13.93 21.97
C CYS A 36 -3.46 -15.25 22.73
N GLY A 37 -2.55 -16.22 22.51
CA GLY A 37 -2.52 -17.46 23.26
C GLY A 37 -2.24 -17.25 24.75
N THR A 38 -1.32 -16.35 25.09
CA THR A 38 -1.02 -15.99 26.49
C THR A 38 -2.21 -15.29 27.16
N LEU A 39 -2.87 -14.37 26.46
CA LEU A 39 -4.07 -13.71 26.97
C LEU A 39 -5.24 -14.67 27.13
N TYR A 40 -5.42 -15.61 26.19
CA TYR A 40 -6.42 -16.65 26.30
C TYR A 40 -6.19 -17.57 27.50
N HIS A 41 -4.93 -18.00 27.70
CA HIS A 41 -4.52 -18.75 28.90
C HIS A 41 -4.89 -18.01 30.18
N HIS A 42 -4.66 -16.70 30.23
CA HIS A 42 -4.98 -15.87 31.39
C HIS A 42 -6.49 -15.76 31.67
N PHE A 43 -7.34 -15.68 30.64
CA PHE A 43 -8.79 -15.51 30.82
C PHE A 43 -9.56 -16.82 31.00
N GLU A 44 -9.08 -17.92 30.42
CA GLU A 44 -9.79 -19.22 30.40
C GLU A 44 -9.11 -20.29 31.25
N GLU A 45 -7.95 -19.99 31.87
CA GLU A 45 -7.16 -20.89 32.72
C GLU A 45 -6.85 -22.26 32.08
N ARG A 46 -6.84 -22.32 30.73
CA ARG A 46 -6.50 -23.53 29.94
C ARG A 46 -5.01 -23.82 29.95
N THR A 47 -4.57 -24.97 29.49
CA THR A 47 -3.11 -25.21 29.34
C THR A 47 -2.51 -24.24 28.32
N ILE A 48 -1.21 -23.94 28.44
CA ILE A 48 -0.51 -23.06 27.48
C ILE A 48 -0.59 -23.65 26.06
N GLY A 49 -0.45 -24.98 25.94
CA GLY A 49 -0.56 -25.69 24.67
C GLY A 49 -1.92 -25.50 24.00
N ASP A 50 -3.00 -25.72 24.75
CA ASP A 50 -4.38 -25.53 24.27
C ASP A 50 -4.67 -24.09 23.87
N SER A 51 -4.10 -23.13 24.62
CA SER A 51 -4.31 -21.70 24.38
C SER A 51 -3.58 -21.22 23.14
N ILE A 52 -2.36 -21.70 22.90
CA ILE A 52 -1.63 -21.45 21.65
C ILE A 52 -2.33 -22.15 20.47
N TRP A 53 -2.79 -23.39 20.65
CA TRP A 53 -3.55 -24.12 19.64
C TRP A 53 -4.80 -23.36 19.22
N TRP A 54 -5.59 -22.89 20.18
CA TRP A 54 -6.76 -22.05 19.92
C TRP A 54 -6.41 -20.79 19.11
N ALA A 55 -5.33 -20.10 19.49
CA ALA A 55 -4.89 -18.90 18.78
C ALA A 55 -4.46 -19.22 17.34
N VAL A 56 -3.74 -20.33 17.12
CA VAL A 56 -3.34 -20.79 15.77
C VAL A 56 -4.55 -21.10 14.91
N VAL A 57 -5.47 -21.94 15.40
CA VAL A 57 -6.67 -22.39 14.66
C VAL A 57 -7.60 -21.22 14.32
N THR A 58 -7.72 -20.27 15.23
CA THR A 58 -8.53 -19.06 15.03
C THR A 58 -7.86 -18.11 14.04
N ALA A 59 -6.56 -17.85 14.21
CA ALA A 59 -5.82 -16.93 13.34
C ALA A 59 -5.62 -17.47 11.93
N SER A 60 -5.54 -18.80 11.77
CA SER A 60 -5.51 -19.46 10.46
C SER A 60 -6.88 -19.52 9.80
N THR A 61 -7.94 -19.01 10.45
CA THR A 61 -9.33 -19.04 9.97
C THR A 61 -9.89 -20.46 9.78
N VAL A 62 -9.25 -21.48 10.35
CA VAL A 62 -9.70 -22.88 10.25
C VAL A 62 -10.89 -23.13 11.17
N GLY A 63 -10.80 -22.69 12.42
CA GLY A 63 -11.93 -22.68 13.35
C GLY A 63 -12.55 -24.05 13.63
N TYR A 64 -11.77 -25.04 14.09
CA TYR A 64 -12.28 -26.39 14.42
C TYR A 64 -13.42 -26.37 15.45
N GLY A 65 -13.43 -25.40 16.37
CA GLY A 65 -14.46 -25.25 17.38
C GLY A 65 -14.34 -26.22 18.57
N ASP A 66 -13.27 -26.99 18.64
CA ASP A 66 -12.87 -27.85 19.76
C ASP A 66 -12.59 -27.03 21.04
N ILE A 67 -11.97 -25.86 20.87
CA ILE A 67 -11.70 -24.91 21.94
C ILE A 67 -12.34 -23.57 21.56
N SER A 68 -13.11 -22.98 22.47
CA SER A 68 -13.77 -21.70 22.23
C SER A 68 -13.85 -20.85 23.51
N PRO A 69 -13.78 -19.51 23.38
CA PRO A 69 -13.85 -18.60 24.52
C PRO A 69 -15.24 -18.65 25.19
N ALA A 70 -15.26 -19.01 26.47
CA ALA A 70 -16.47 -19.05 27.29
C ALA A 70 -16.72 -17.71 27.98
N THR A 71 -15.65 -17.05 28.43
CA THR A 71 -15.67 -15.78 29.16
C THR A 71 -15.93 -14.59 28.24
N TRP A 72 -16.56 -13.55 28.78
CA TRP A 72 -16.80 -12.30 28.04
C TRP A 72 -15.50 -11.67 27.54
N GLN A 73 -14.48 -11.63 28.38
CA GLN A 73 -13.17 -11.05 28.09
C GLN A 73 -12.48 -11.80 26.94
N ALA A 74 -12.48 -13.14 26.98
CA ALA A 74 -11.90 -13.94 25.91
C ALA A 74 -12.68 -13.81 24.59
N ARG A 75 -14.01 -13.61 24.63
CA ARG A 75 -14.83 -13.36 23.43
C ARG A 75 -14.51 -12.01 22.77
N VAL A 76 -14.34 -10.96 23.56
CA VAL A 76 -13.90 -9.65 23.05
C VAL A 76 -12.51 -9.76 22.42
N MET A 77 -11.57 -10.42 23.10
CA MET A 77 -10.23 -10.69 22.58
C MET A 77 -10.27 -11.47 21.25
N ALA A 78 -11.09 -12.51 21.18
CA ALA A 78 -11.28 -13.31 19.97
C ALA A 78 -11.82 -12.45 18.82
N GLY A 79 -12.80 -11.59 19.08
CA GLY A 79 -13.32 -10.65 18.09
C GLY A 79 -12.24 -9.71 17.55
N ILE A 80 -11.35 -9.22 18.41
CA ILE A 80 -10.19 -8.39 18.01
C ILE A 80 -9.23 -9.20 17.14
N LEU A 81 -8.85 -10.41 17.56
CA LEU A 81 -7.96 -11.29 16.80
C LEU A 81 -8.52 -11.54 15.39
N ILE A 82 -9.80 -11.92 15.29
CA ILE A 82 -10.48 -12.18 14.02
C ILE A 82 -10.51 -10.91 13.15
N SER A 83 -10.83 -9.76 13.73
CA SER A 83 -10.87 -8.48 13.00
C SER A 83 -9.49 -8.10 12.46
N VAL A 84 -8.43 -8.29 13.25
CA VAL A 84 -7.05 -8.03 12.83
C VAL A 84 -6.60 -8.97 11.71
N MET A 85 -6.98 -10.25 11.77
CA MET A 85 -6.68 -11.21 10.69
C MET A 85 -7.32 -10.77 9.36
N VAL A 86 -8.63 -10.52 9.38
CA VAL A 86 -9.41 -10.23 8.17
C VAL A 86 -9.08 -8.87 7.59
N LEU A 87 -8.91 -7.83 8.43
CA LEU A 87 -8.72 -6.46 7.97
C LEU A 87 -7.27 -6.11 7.64
N LEU A 88 -6.29 -6.77 8.30
CA LEU A 88 -4.88 -6.40 8.16
C LEU A 88 -4.04 -7.55 7.62
N VAL A 89 -3.94 -8.67 8.33
CA VAL A 89 -2.93 -9.69 8.03
C VAL A 89 -3.20 -10.39 6.68
N ILE A 90 -4.42 -10.85 6.43
CA ILE A 90 -4.77 -11.55 5.19
C ILE A 90 -4.62 -10.62 3.96
N PRO A 91 -5.12 -9.37 3.96
CA PRO A 91 -4.90 -8.45 2.84
C PRO A 91 -3.43 -8.11 2.60
N LEU A 92 -2.63 -7.90 3.65
CA LEU A 92 -1.21 -7.59 3.51
C LEU A 92 -0.44 -8.77 2.88
N ILE A 93 -0.71 -9.99 3.33
CA ILE A 93 -0.11 -11.20 2.75
C ILE A 93 -0.52 -11.34 1.28
N THR A 94 -1.82 -11.21 0.99
CA THR A 94 -2.36 -11.28 -0.39
C THR A 94 -1.71 -10.24 -1.31
N ALA A 95 -1.65 -8.98 -0.87
CA ALA A 95 -1.02 -7.90 -1.62
C ALA A 95 0.48 -8.15 -1.86
N HIS A 96 1.18 -8.67 -0.86
CA HIS A 96 2.60 -9.03 -0.99
C HIS A 96 2.81 -10.10 -2.07
N PHE A 97 2.02 -11.19 -2.04
CA PHE A 97 2.10 -12.23 -3.06
C PHE A 97 1.67 -11.76 -4.44
N ALA A 98 0.58 -10.98 -4.53
CA ALA A 98 0.13 -10.38 -5.79
C ALA A 98 1.24 -9.52 -6.42
N SER A 99 1.91 -8.66 -5.64
CA SER A 99 3.00 -7.82 -6.13
C SER A 99 4.21 -8.60 -6.67
N ARG A 100 4.41 -9.85 -6.24
CA ARG A 100 5.49 -10.74 -6.69
C ARG A 100 5.10 -11.54 -7.93
N LEU A 101 3.81 -11.85 -8.09
CA LEU A 101 3.28 -12.64 -9.19
C LEU A 101 2.90 -11.77 -10.40
N ILE A 102 2.52 -10.52 -10.15
CA ILE A 102 2.28 -9.52 -11.19
C ILE A 102 3.64 -9.15 -11.79
N VAL A 103 3.96 -9.77 -12.91
CA VAL A 103 4.97 -9.25 -13.83
C VAL A 103 4.36 -8.00 -14.45
N ASP A 104 4.91 -6.85 -14.11
CA ASP A 104 4.46 -5.57 -14.65
C ASP A 104 4.88 -5.46 -16.12
N ASN A 105 4.04 -6.00 -16.99
CA ASN A 105 4.25 -6.00 -18.45
C ASN A 105 3.86 -4.64 -19.08
N ASP A 106 3.19 -3.76 -18.32
CA ASP A 106 2.67 -2.46 -18.75
C ASP A 106 3.45 -1.27 -18.16
N ALA A 107 4.43 -1.50 -17.28
CA ALA A 107 5.37 -0.48 -16.86
C ALA A 107 6.32 -0.13 -18.00
N PHE A 108 5.84 0.71 -18.93
CA PHE A 108 6.62 1.37 -19.98
C PHE A 108 8.02 1.68 -19.44
N ARG A 109 8.99 0.86 -19.86
CA ARG A 109 10.36 1.03 -19.41
C ARG A 109 10.84 2.39 -19.92
N HIS A 110 11.71 3.06 -19.17
CA HIS A 110 12.26 4.35 -19.62
C HIS A 110 12.84 4.24 -21.05
N GLU A 111 13.39 3.08 -21.40
CA GLU A 111 13.86 2.75 -22.74
C GLU A 111 12.75 2.84 -23.80
N GLU A 112 11.57 2.24 -23.58
CA GLU A 112 10.43 2.33 -24.52
C GLU A 112 9.88 3.76 -24.63
N GLN A 113 9.89 4.52 -23.53
CA GLN A 113 9.49 5.93 -23.56
C GLN A 113 10.48 6.81 -24.34
N GLU A 114 11.78 6.53 -24.21
CA GLU A 114 12.81 7.23 -24.99
C GLU A 114 12.72 6.86 -26.46
N GLU A 115 12.49 5.59 -26.79
CA GLU A 115 12.31 5.12 -28.16
C GLU A 115 11.06 5.74 -28.80
N LEU A 116 9.93 5.78 -28.10
CA LEU A 116 8.70 6.43 -28.58
C LEU A 116 8.91 7.94 -28.82
N LYS A 117 9.60 8.64 -27.91
CA LYS A 117 9.94 10.06 -28.10
C LYS A 117 10.88 10.27 -29.28
N ALA A 118 11.88 9.40 -29.47
CA ALA A 118 12.79 9.47 -30.60
C ALA A 118 12.05 9.26 -31.92
N ASN A 119 11.14 8.30 -31.98
CA ASN A 119 10.30 8.04 -33.15
C ASN A 119 9.36 9.22 -33.47
N LEU A 120 8.75 9.84 -32.45
CA LEU A 120 7.92 11.05 -32.64
C LEU A 120 8.73 12.22 -33.17
N ARG A 121 9.94 12.47 -32.65
CA ARG A 121 10.84 13.50 -33.16
C ARG A 121 11.18 13.24 -34.63
N ARG A 122 11.46 11.98 -34.99
CA ARG A 122 11.78 11.59 -36.36
C ARG A 122 10.61 11.83 -37.32
N VAL A 123 9.40 11.42 -36.94
CA VAL A 123 8.18 11.67 -37.74
C VAL A 123 7.94 13.17 -37.91
N ARG A 124 8.10 13.96 -36.85
CA ARG A 124 7.98 15.43 -36.92
C ARG A 124 8.96 16.04 -37.91
N THR A 125 10.24 15.69 -37.85
CA THR A 125 11.25 16.22 -38.78
C THR A 125 10.95 15.87 -40.24
N LEU A 126 10.49 14.65 -40.51
CA LEU A 126 10.09 14.25 -41.87
C LEU A 126 8.87 15.03 -42.37
N LEU A 127 7.89 15.30 -41.49
CA LEU A 127 6.73 16.13 -41.82
C LEU A 127 7.14 17.58 -42.12
N GLU A 128 8.03 18.16 -41.31
CA GLU A 128 8.57 19.50 -41.54
C GLU A 128 9.33 19.58 -42.87
N GLU A 129 10.12 18.57 -43.21
CA GLU A 129 10.84 18.51 -44.49
C GLU A 129 9.88 18.37 -45.69
N MET A 130 8.85 17.53 -45.58
CA MET A 130 7.83 17.38 -46.63
C MET A 130 7.00 18.65 -46.81
N ALA A 131 6.63 19.32 -45.71
CA ALA A 131 5.91 20.59 -45.75
C ALA A 131 6.74 21.69 -46.42
N ALA A 132 8.04 21.76 -46.12
CA ALA A 132 8.97 22.68 -46.77
C ALA A 132 9.08 22.43 -48.28
N ARG A 133 9.17 21.15 -48.71
CA ARG A 133 9.19 20.79 -50.13
C ARG A 133 7.89 21.13 -50.88
N GLN A 134 6.76 21.15 -50.19
CA GLN A 134 5.45 21.47 -50.77
C GLN A 134 5.08 22.96 -50.64
N GLY A 135 5.94 23.79 -50.04
CA GLY A 135 5.66 25.21 -49.83
C GLY A 135 4.52 25.48 -48.86
N VAL A 136 4.16 24.51 -48.02
CA VAL A 136 3.09 24.62 -47.03
C VAL A 136 3.66 25.25 -45.77
N VAL A 137 3.25 26.49 -45.47
CA VAL A 137 3.61 27.17 -44.22
C VAL A 137 2.85 26.53 -43.07
N THR A 138 3.52 25.67 -42.30
CA THR A 138 2.99 25.19 -41.02
C THR A 138 3.08 26.33 -40.00
N SER A 139 1.94 26.93 -39.67
CA SER A 139 1.85 27.91 -38.57
C SER A 139 2.33 27.25 -37.28
N GLU A 140 3.46 27.70 -36.74
CA GLU A 140 3.89 27.39 -35.38
C GLU A 140 2.82 27.86 -34.38
N GLY A 141 2.54 27.04 -33.37
CA GLY A 141 1.77 27.47 -32.20
C GLY A 141 0.65 26.53 -31.77
N SER A 142 0.99 25.35 -31.27
CA SER A 142 0.32 24.82 -30.06
C SER A 142 1.08 23.60 -29.55
N ALA A 143 1.31 23.59 -28.25
CA ALA A 143 1.91 22.51 -27.44
C ALA A 143 3.44 22.56 -27.27
N ASP A 144 3.96 23.69 -26.79
CA ASP A 144 4.90 23.56 -25.66
C ASP A 144 4.13 23.06 -24.42
N PRO A 145 4.68 22.15 -23.61
CA PRO A 145 4.08 21.76 -22.34
C PRO A 145 3.95 23.00 -21.45
N PRO A 146 2.84 23.20 -20.73
CA PRO A 146 2.72 24.34 -19.83
C PRO A 146 3.82 24.26 -18.76
N ALA A 147 4.74 25.23 -18.81
CA ALA A 147 5.77 25.40 -17.81
C ALA A 147 5.11 25.55 -16.43
N ALA A 148 5.56 24.73 -15.49
CA ALA A 148 5.13 24.78 -14.11
C ALA A 148 5.25 26.21 -13.55
N SER A 149 4.17 26.68 -12.95
CA SER A 149 4.02 28.02 -12.40
C SER A 149 5.00 28.31 -11.26
N SER A 150 5.90 29.26 -11.49
CA SER A 150 6.56 30.02 -10.41
C SER A 150 6.04 31.46 -10.44
N GLY A 151 4.89 31.70 -9.81
CA GLY A 151 4.33 33.04 -9.61
C GLY A 151 4.85 33.66 -8.31
N PRO A 152 5.34 34.91 -8.30
CA PRO A 152 5.75 35.59 -7.09
C PRO A 152 4.53 36.08 -6.29
N ALA A 153 4.69 36.09 -4.97
CA ALA A 153 3.78 36.70 -4.02
C ALA A 153 3.53 38.17 -4.36
N ASP A 154 2.27 38.59 -4.45
CA ASP A 154 1.90 40.00 -4.39
C ASP A 154 0.68 40.20 -3.49
N SER A 155 0.86 41.17 -2.60
CA SER A 155 0.05 41.58 -1.47
C SER A 155 -0.84 42.74 -1.87
N GLY A 156 -2.17 42.54 -1.89
CA GLY A 156 -3.18 43.58 -2.14
C GLY A 156 -4.07 43.86 -0.92
N PRO A 157 -4.61 45.10 -0.78
CA PRO A 157 -5.02 45.70 0.50
C PRO A 157 -6.43 45.29 0.97
N PRO A 158 -6.79 45.55 2.25
CA PRO A 158 -8.08 45.13 2.81
C PRO A 158 -9.22 46.03 2.31
N ARG A 159 -10.40 45.42 2.12
CA ARG A 159 -11.66 46.09 1.76
C ARG A 159 -12.65 46.00 2.94
N PRO A 160 -13.60 46.96 3.01
CA PRO A 160 -14.17 47.48 4.26
C PRO A 160 -15.11 46.52 5.01
#